data_AF-A0A1H2V7L0-F1
#
_entry.id   AF-A0A1H2V7L0-F1
#
_cell.length_a   1.000
_cell.length_b   1.000
_cell.length_c   1.000
_cell.angle_alpha   90.00
_cell.angle_beta   90.00
_cell.angle_gamma   90.00
#
_symmetry.space_group_name_H-M   'P 1'
#
loop_
_entity.id
_entity.type
_entity.pdbx_description
1 polymer ?
#
loop_
_entity_poly.entity_id
_entity_poly.type
_entity_poly.pdbx_seq_one_letter_code
_entity_poly.pdbx_strand_id
1 'polypeptide(L)'
;MTEHADNNDSKPAKTPGPGNPGILKVMQSVLAGALGVQSGKRREEDFASKSPWPYIITAVAFTALFVVTLIVVVQWVLAGR
;
A
#
# COMPACT_ATOMS: atom_id res chain seq x y z
N MET A 1 -33.01 36.99 16.41
CA MET A 1 -32.92 37.09 14.94
C MET A 1 -31.60 36.46 14.55
N THR A 2 -31.70 35.21 14.08
CA THR A 2 -30.69 34.34 13.45
C THR A 2 -29.41 33.98 14.21
N GLU A 3 -29.45 32.75 14.76
CA GLU A 3 -28.39 31.75 14.64
C GLU A 3 -27.71 31.82 13.26
N HIS A 4 -26.39 31.72 13.23
CA HIS A 4 -25.70 30.99 12.16
C HIS A 4 -24.67 30.07 12.81
N ALA A 5 -25.15 28.84 12.96
CA ALA A 5 -24.42 27.66 13.36
C ALA A 5 -23.25 27.38 12.41
N ASP A 6 -22.12 26.97 13.02
CA ASP A 6 -21.57 25.63 12.86
C ASP A 6 -21.20 25.12 11.45
N ASN A 7 -19.92 24.77 11.35
CA ASN A 7 -19.36 23.65 10.61
C ASN A 7 -19.54 23.56 9.08
N ASN A 8 -18.41 23.64 8.38
CA ASN A 8 -18.27 22.99 7.08
C ASN A 8 -16.89 22.36 6.91
N ASP A 9 -16.76 21.19 7.55
CA ASP A 9 -15.82 20.13 7.21
C ASP A 9 -15.96 19.73 5.74
N SER A 10 -15.12 20.33 4.88
CA SER A 10 -15.02 19.90 3.49
C SER A 10 -14.15 18.66 3.37
N LYS A 11 -14.74 17.48 3.59
CA LYS A 11 -14.30 16.26 2.90
C LYS A 11 -15.45 15.29 2.61
N PRO A 12 -15.72 15.01 1.32
CA PRO A 12 -16.29 13.72 0.96
C PRO A 12 -15.45 13.07 -0.16
N ALA A 13 -14.45 12.27 0.20
CA ALA A 13 -13.89 11.28 -0.70
C ALA A 13 -14.64 9.96 -0.49
N LYS A 14 -15.68 9.77 -1.31
CA LYS A 14 -16.56 8.58 -1.50
C LYS A 14 -16.25 7.34 -0.64
N THR A 15 -17.06 7.18 0.40
CA THR A 15 -17.36 5.93 1.09
C THR A 15 -18.15 4.99 0.15
N PRO A 16 -17.81 3.70 0.01
CA PRO A 16 -18.73 2.73 -0.58
C PRO A 16 -19.84 2.41 0.43
N GLY A 17 -21.10 2.40 -0.01
CA GLY A 17 -22.25 2.06 0.85
C GLY A 17 -22.19 0.64 1.45
N PRO A 18 -23.09 0.31 2.38
CA PRO A 18 -23.09 -0.97 3.10
C PRO A 18 -23.63 -2.09 2.21
N GLY A 19 -22.78 -2.58 1.31
CA GLY A 19 -22.98 -3.82 0.57
C GLY A 19 -21.74 -4.69 0.75
N ASN A 20 -21.92 -5.98 1.03
CA ASN A 20 -20.83 -6.91 1.23
C ASN A 20 -19.82 -6.79 0.07
N PRO A 21 -18.56 -6.39 0.34
CA PRO A 21 -17.56 -6.29 -0.72
C PRO A 21 -17.42 -7.67 -1.33
N GLY A 22 -17.69 -7.78 -2.63
CA GLY A 22 -17.59 -9.06 -3.33
C GLY A 22 -16.20 -9.65 -3.12
N ILE A 23 -16.12 -10.98 -3.02
CA ILE A 23 -14.89 -11.75 -2.75
C ILE A 23 -13.77 -11.33 -3.73
N LEU A 24 -14.14 -10.96 -4.95
CA LEU A 24 -13.24 -10.42 -5.97
C LEU A 24 -12.60 -9.07 -5.58
N LYS A 25 -13.34 -8.16 -4.93
CA LYS A 25 -12.82 -6.86 -4.45
C LYS A 25 -11.84 -7.06 -3.29
N VAL A 26 -12.12 -8.06 -2.45
CA VAL A 26 -11.24 -8.47 -1.36
C VAL A 26 -9.93 -9.03 -1.91
N MET A 27 -9.97 -9.93 -2.90
CA MET A 27 -8.78 -10.46 -3.57
C MET A 27 -7.97 -9.35 -4.28
N GLN A 28 -8.66 -8.41 -4.94
CA GLN A 28 -8.01 -7.26 -5.58
C GLN A 28 -7.26 -6.39 -4.57
N SER A 29 -7.82 -6.19 -3.38
CA SER A 29 -7.15 -5.43 -2.31
C SER A 29 -5.93 -6.16 -1.76
N VAL A 30 -5.98 -7.49 -1.66
CA VAL A 30 -4.87 -8.31 -1.15
C VAL A 30 -3.71 -8.32 -2.14
N LEU A 31 -4.00 -8.43 -3.44
CA LEU A 31 -2.98 -8.31 -4.49
C LEU A 31 -2.36 -6.91 -4.54
N ALA A 32 -3.17 -5.86 -4.37
CA ALA A 32 -2.65 -4.50 -4.31
C ALA A 32 -1.76 -4.29 -3.07
N GLY A 33 -2.12 -4.89 -1.93
CA GLY A 33 -1.31 -4.87 -0.71
C GLY A 33 0.03 -5.63 -0.84
N ALA A 34 0.06 -6.78 -1.51
CA ALA A 34 1.28 -7.56 -1.71
C ALA A 34 2.27 -6.90 -2.69
N LEU A 35 1.76 -6.02 -3.55
CA LEU A 35 2.54 -5.29 -4.56
C LEU A 35 2.92 -3.87 -4.13
N GLY A 36 2.67 -3.50 -2.87
CA GLY A 36 3.13 -2.22 -2.31
C GLY A 36 2.24 -1.01 -2.60
N VAL A 37 0.92 -1.17 -2.73
CA VAL A 37 0.04 0.01 -2.90
C VAL A 37 -0.08 0.80 -1.61
N GLN A 38 0.81 1.78 -1.48
CA GLN A 38 0.63 2.85 -0.51
C GLN A 38 -0.52 3.74 -0.99
N SER A 39 -1.52 3.95 -0.12
CA SER A 39 -2.66 4.86 -0.38
C SER A 39 -2.15 6.24 -0.79
N GLY A 40 -2.82 6.88 -1.76
CA GLY A 40 -2.39 8.14 -2.41
C GLY A 40 -1.92 9.25 -1.46
N LYS A 41 -2.46 9.32 -0.24
CA LYS A 41 -2.05 10.29 0.79
C LYS A 41 -0.55 10.29 1.09
N ARG A 42 0.09 9.12 1.16
CA ARG A 42 1.54 9.07 1.38
C ARG A 42 2.35 9.24 0.10
N ARG A 43 1.73 8.94 -1.06
CA ARG A 43 2.36 9.24 -2.36
C ARG A 43 2.56 10.75 -2.49
N GLU A 44 1.59 11.59 -2.13
CA GLU A 44 1.77 13.04 -2.19
C GLU A 44 2.93 13.55 -1.33
N GLU A 45 3.12 13.01 -0.13
CA GLU A 45 4.22 13.37 0.76
C GLU A 45 5.56 12.83 0.23
N ASP A 46 5.56 11.61 -0.30
CA ASP A 46 6.72 10.95 -0.89
C ASP A 46 7.17 11.62 -2.21
N PHE A 47 6.22 12.12 -3.01
CA PHE A 47 6.45 12.83 -4.27
C PHE A 47 6.65 14.33 -4.09
N ALA A 48 6.27 14.89 -2.94
CA ALA A 48 6.67 16.24 -2.52
C ALA A 48 8.11 16.27 -1.96
N SER A 49 8.71 15.09 -1.72
CA SER A 49 10.10 14.99 -1.26
C SER A 49 11.08 15.39 -2.37
N LYS A 50 12.17 16.08 -1.98
CA LYS A 50 13.12 16.71 -2.91
C LYS A 50 14.03 15.72 -3.64
N SER A 51 13.99 14.42 -3.31
CA SER A 51 14.94 13.43 -3.84
C SER A 51 14.33 12.02 -3.93
N PRO A 52 14.41 11.35 -5.10
CA PRO A 52 13.89 9.99 -5.29
C PRO A 52 14.81 8.89 -4.76
N TRP A 53 16.02 9.23 -4.30
CA TRP A 53 17.04 8.27 -3.86
C TRP A 53 16.61 7.32 -2.74
N PRO A 54 15.88 7.76 -1.70
CA PRO A 54 15.43 6.86 -0.63
C PRO A 54 14.58 5.70 -1.17
N TYR A 55 13.65 5.97 -2.09
CA TYR A 55 12.78 4.94 -2.68
C TYR A 55 13.56 3.91 -3.49
N ILE A 56 14.58 4.35 -4.23
CA ILE A 56 15.44 3.48 -5.05
C ILE A 56 16.24 2.55 -4.15
N ILE A 57 16.88 3.10 -3.11
CA ILE A 57 17.69 2.31 -2.18
C ILE A 57 16.81 1.30 -1.45
N THR A 58 15.65 1.73 -0.95
CA THR A 58 14.69 0.84 -0.28
C THR A 58 14.22 -0.28 -1.21
N ALA A 59 13.89 0.01 -2.47
CA ALA A 59 13.47 -0.99 -3.44
C ALA A 59 14.57 -2.02 -3.75
N VAL A 60 15.82 -1.56 -3.90
CA VAL A 60 16.97 -2.44 -4.15
C VAL A 60 17.24 -3.34 -2.95
N ALA A 61 17.25 -2.78 -1.73
CA ALA A 61 17.46 -3.54 -0.51
C ALA A 61 16.35 -4.60 -0.31
N PHE A 62 15.09 -4.22 -0.50
CA PHE A 62 13.95 -5.13 -0.43
C PHE A 62 14.05 -6.27 -1.45
N THR A 63 14.43 -5.95 -2.69
CA THR A 63 14.57 -6.95 -3.76
C THR A 63 15.71 -7.92 -3.46
N ALA A 64 16.86 -7.44 -2.99
CA ALA A 64 17.97 -8.29 -2.61
C ALA A 64 17.58 -9.27 -1.50
N LEU A 65 16.88 -8.77 -0.48
CA LEU A 65 16.35 -9.59 0.61
C LEU A 65 15.38 -10.67 0.11
N PHE A 66 14.48 -10.32 -0.81
CA PHE A 66 13.54 -11.26 -1.43
C PHE A 66 14.27 -12.39 -2.18
N VAL A 67 15.29 -12.06 -2.97
CA VAL A 67 16.07 -13.06 -3.71
C VAL A 67 16.81 -14.00 -2.77
N VAL A 68 17.46 -13.48 -1.72
CA VAL A 68 18.12 -14.31 -0.70
C VAL A 68 17.12 -15.27 -0.06
N THR A 69 15.93 -14.78 0.25
CA THR A 69 14.85 -15.61 0.82
C THR A 69 14.50 -16.77 -0.11
N LEU A 70 14.33 -16.52 -1.41
CA LEU A 70 14.06 -17.57 -2.38
C LEU A 70 15.21 -18.59 -2.48
N ILE A 71 16.46 -18.13 -2.46
CA ILE A 71 17.63 -19.02 -2.51
C ILE A 71 17.65 -19.95 -1.30
N VAL A 72 17.45 -19.43 -0.09
CA VAL A 72 17.40 -20.23 1.13
C VAL A 72 16.28 -21.27 1.07
N VAL A 73 15.08 -20.86 0.63
CA VAL A 73 13.93 -21.77 0.47
C VAL A 73 14.26 -22.89 -0.52
N VAL A 74 14.83 -22.55 -1.68
CA VAL A 74 15.18 -23.54 -2.71
C VAL A 74 16.25 -24.50 -2.20
N GLN A 75 17.29 -23.99 -1.54
CA GLN A 75 18.34 -24.82 -0.96
C GLN A 75 17.79 -25.76 0.11
N TRP A 76 16.88 -25.28 0.96
CA TRP A 76 16.24 -26.10 1.96
C TRP A 76 15.37 -27.21 1.32
N VAL A 77 14.62 -26.89 0.27
CA VAL A 77 13.82 -27.86 -0.48
C VAL A 77 14.70 -28.89 -1.20
N LEU A 78 15.89 -28.51 -1.68
CA LEU A 78 16.83 -29.43 -2.31
C LEU A 78 17.57 -30.31 -1.29
N ALA A 79 17.98 -29.75 -0.15
CA ALA A 79 18.66 -30.49 0.91
C ALA A 79 17.75 -31.49 1.64
N GLY A 80 16.43 -31.27 1.61
CA GLY A 80 15.43 -32.17 2.16
C GLY A 80 14.94 -33.26 1.19
N ARG A 81 15.55 -33.39 0.01
CA ARG A 81 15.30 -34.48 -0.94
C ARG A 81 16.41 -35.51 -0.92
#